data_AF-A0A2V9X4X0-F1
#
_entry.id   AF-A0A2V9X4X0-F1
#
_cell.length_a   1.000
_cell.length_b   1.000
_cell.length_c   1.000
_cell.angle_alpha   90.00
_cell.angle_beta   90.00
_cell.angle_gamma   90.00
#
_symmetry.space_group_name_H-M   'P 1'
#
loop_
_entity.id
_entity.type
_entity.pdbx_description
1 polymer ?
#
loop_
_entity_poly.entity_id
_entity_poly.type
_entity_poly.pdbx_seq_one_letter_code
_entity_poly.pdbx_strand_id
1 'polypeptide(L)'
;MAALTDAELKLLQALVYQECGMHFDERRIHFLQDRLQRRLKECQVDSFYSYYRLLISQEGKDELARLLENLTVNETSFFRNKAQLELFHKYVLEDLLRRKHESRDYSLRIWSAG
;
A
#
# COMPACT_ATOMS: atom_id res chain seq x y z
N MET A 1 27.63 -4.75 -2.82
CA MET A 1 26.31 -4.29 -2.33
C MET A 1 26.34 -2.77 -2.41
N ALA A 2 25.50 -2.18 -3.26
CA ALA A 2 25.37 -0.71 -3.30
C ALA A 2 24.79 -0.25 -1.95
N ALA A 3 25.47 0.68 -1.29
CA ALA A 3 24.96 1.30 -0.07
C ALA A 3 23.95 2.37 -0.49
N LEU A 4 22.73 2.31 0.05
CA LEU A 4 21.74 3.38 -0.15
C LEU A 4 22.14 4.57 0.72
N THR A 5 22.38 5.71 0.09
CA THR A 5 22.66 6.96 0.82
C THR A 5 21.36 7.64 1.28
N ASP A 6 21.44 8.43 2.35
CA ASP A 6 20.30 9.23 2.82
C ASP A 6 19.73 10.16 1.75
N ALA A 7 20.59 10.68 0.85
CA ALA A 7 20.17 11.52 -0.26
C ALA A 7 19.34 10.75 -1.30
N GLU A 8 19.80 9.56 -1.70
CA GLU A 8 19.06 8.69 -2.63
C GLU A 8 17.73 8.21 -2.01
N LEU A 9 17.75 7.88 -0.72
CA LEU A 9 16.55 7.49 0.01
C LEU A 9 15.51 8.62 0.01
N LYS A 10 15.92 9.87 0.30
CA LYS A 10 15.03 11.03 0.26
C LYS A 10 14.46 11.28 -1.13
N LEU A 11 15.27 11.11 -2.19
CA LEU A 11 14.80 11.24 -3.58
C LEU A 11 13.73 10.20 -3.91
N LEU A 12 13.96 8.94 -3.55
CA LEU A 12 13.00 7.86 -3.79
C LEU A 12 11.72 8.02 -2.95
N GLN A 13 11.83 8.46 -1.69
CA GLN A 13 10.65 8.79 -0.88
C GLN A 13 9.84 9.93 -1.49
N ALA A 14 10.50 10.99 -1.96
CA ALA A 14 9.82 12.11 -2.59
C ALA A 14 9.08 11.67 -3.86
N LEU A 15 9.71 10.81 -4.68
CA LEU A 15 9.08 10.25 -5.88
C LEU A 15 7.84 9.42 -5.54
N VAL A 16 7.95 8.48 -4.59
CA VAL A 16 6.81 7.66 -4.18
C VAL A 16 5.68 8.53 -3.59
N TYR A 17 6.03 9.55 -2.79
CA TYR A 17 5.06 10.50 -2.27
C TYR A 17 4.36 11.30 -3.39
N GLN A 18 5.09 11.72 -4.41
CA GLN A 18 4.50 12.43 -5.57
C GLN A 18 3.55 11.55 -6.38
N GLU A 19 3.86 10.25 -6.52
CA GLU A 19 3.08 9.35 -7.38
C GLU A 19 1.86 8.74 -6.68
N CYS A 20 1.95 8.38 -5.39
CA CYS A 20 0.85 7.72 -4.67
C CYS A 20 0.47 8.36 -3.33
N GLY A 21 1.13 9.45 -2.92
CA GLY A 21 0.83 10.15 -1.66
C GLY A 21 1.28 9.41 -0.40
N MET A 22 1.99 8.28 -0.53
CA MET A 22 2.45 7.51 0.63
C MET A 22 3.67 8.14 1.28
N HIS A 23 3.56 8.42 2.58
CA HIS A 23 4.69 8.85 3.41
C HIS A 23 5.29 7.66 4.17
N PHE A 24 6.62 7.56 4.16
CA PHE A 24 7.36 6.51 4.86
C PHE A 24 8.13 7.13 6.03
N ASP A 25 7.59 7.01 7.24
CA ASP A 25 8.29 7.39 8.47
C ASP A 25 9.51 6.50 8.73
N GLU A 26 10.40 6.90 9.64
CA GLU A 26 11.64 6.19 10.01
C GLU A 26 11.45 4.69 10.31
N ARG A 27 10.31 4.31 10.89
CA ARG A 27 9.97 2.90 11.17
C ARG A 27 9.66 2.08 9.91
N ARG A 28 9.18 2.73 8.85
CA ARG A 28 8.82 2.12 7.56
C ARG A 28 9.90 2.32 6.50
N ILE A 29 10.92 3.12 6.76
CA ILE A 29 12.08 3.30 5.87
C ILE A 29 12.77 1.97 5.57
N HIS A 30 12.99 1.12 6.58
CA HIS A 30 13.59 -0.20 6.38
C HIS A 30 12.77 -1.08 5.42
N PHE A 31 11.44 -0.99 5.48
CA PHE A 31 10.55 -1.71 4.55
C PHE A 31 10.72 -1.21 3.10
N LEU A 32 10.77 0.11 2.92
CA LEU A 32 11.02 0.72 1.62
C LEU A 32 12.40 0.31 1.07
N GLN A 33 13.44 0.32 1.91
CA GLN A 33 14.80 -0.11 1.56
C GLN A 33 14.85 -1.56 1.07
N ASP A 34 14.24 -2.48 1.82
CA ASP A 34 14.17 -3.89 1.45
C ASP A 34 13.47 -4.11 0.09
N ARG A 35 12.36 -3.40 -0.15
CA ARG A 35 11.62 -3.48 -1.41
C ARG A 35 12.43 -2.92 -2.58
N LEU A 36 13.05 -1.75 -2.40
CA LEU A 36 13.93 -1.15 -3.39
C LEU A 36 15.12 -2.06 -3.72
N GLN A 37 15.73 -2.69 -2.72
CA GLN A 37 16.86 -3.59 -2.93
C GLN A 37 16.47 -4.84 -3.73
N ARG A 38 15.26 -5.37 -3.53
CA ARG A 38 14.73 -6.47 -4.35
C ARG A 38 14.53 -6.04 -5.80
N ARG A 39 13.86 -4.91 -6.04
CA ARG A 39 13.67 -4.37 -7.40
C ARG A 39 14.98 -4.06 -8.10
N LEU A 40 15.95 -3.49 -7.39
CA LEU A 40 17.28 -3.20 -7.93
C LEU A 40 18.00 -4.46 -8.44
N LYS A 41 17.87 -5.59 -7.73
CA LYS A 41 18.38 -6.89 -8.19
C LYS A 41 17.62 -7.43 -9.41
N GLU A 42 16.30 -7.26 -9.43
CA GLU A 42 15.44 -7.72 -10.55
C GLU A 42 15.70 -6.92 -11.83
N CYS A 43 15.94 -5.61 -11.71
CA CYS A 43 16.30 -4.74 -12.84
C CYS A 43 17.78 -4.80 -13.23
N GLN A 44 18.60 -5.57 -12.50
CA GLN A 44 20.05 -5.69 -12.73
C GLN A 44 20.77 -4.33 -12.77
N VAL A 45 20.40 -3.42 -11.87
CA VAL A 45 20.98 -2.07 -11.79
C VAL A 45 21.98 -2.02 -10.64
N ASP A 46 23.16 -1.42 -10.86
CA ASP A 46 24.25 -1.44 -9.88
C ASP A 46 24.19 -0.31 -8.83
N SER A 47 23.27 0.65 -8.97
CA SER A 47 23.15 1.82 -8.10
C SER A 47 21.70 2.28 -7.94
N PHE A 48 21.35 2.73 -6.73
CA PHE A 48 20.04 3.30 -6.44
C PHE A 48 19.80 4.60 -7.20
N TYR A 49 20.83 5.42 -7.43
CA TYR A 49 20.72 6.58 -8.29
C TYR A 49 20.39 6.22 -9.75
N SER A 50 21.03 5.18 -10.30
CA SER A 50 20.72 4.68 -11.64
C SER A 50 19.31 4.10 -11.72
N TYR A 51 18.83 3.48 -10.64
CA TYR A 51 17.46 3.02 -10.53
C TYR A 51 16.46 4.19 -10.46
N TYR A 52 16.74 5.23 -9.68
CA TYR A 52 15.95 6.46 -9.66
C TYR A 52 15.85 7.11 -11.05
N ARG A 53 16.99 7.21 -11.75
CA ARG A 53 17.09 7.66 -13.14
C ARG A 53 16.21 6.86 -14.11
N LEU A 54 16.10 5.55 -13.89
CA LEU A 54 15.21 4.67 -14.66
C LEU A 54 13.76 4.98 -14.34
N LEU A 55 13.38 5.08 -13.06
CA LEU A 55 11.99 5.33 -12.63
C LEU A 55 11.41 6.65 -13.19
N ILE A 56 12.22 7.69 -13.29
CA ILE A 56 11.80 8.99 -13.84
C ILE A 56 11.83 9.03 -15.37
N SER A 57 12.39 8.02 -16.03
CA SER A 57 12.48 7.96 -17.49
C SER A 57 11.14 7.53 -18.08
N GLN A 58 10.95 7.81 -19.38
CA GLN A 58 9.73 7.41 -20.08
C GLN A 58 9.61 5.89 -20.20
N GLU A 59 10.75 5.18 -20.23
CA GLU A 59 10.84 3.71 -20.31
C GLU A 59 10.62 3.03 -18.95
N GLY A 60 10.90 3.72 -17.85
CA GLY A 60 10.74 3.18 -16.50
C GLY A 60 9.37 3.40 -15.86
N LYS A 61 8.38 3.91 -16.60
CA LYS A 61 7.01 4.08 -16.09
C LYS A 61 6.37 2.75 -15.65
N ASP A 62 6.61 1.68 -16.41
CA ASP A 62 6.13 0.34 -16.03
C ASP A 62 6.84 -0.17 -14.77
N GLU A 63 8.13 0.16 -14.62
CA GLU A 63 8.90 -0.20 -13.43
C GLU A 63 8.42 0.57 -12.19
N LEU A 64 8.10 1.85 -12.36
CA LEU A 64 7.50 2.69 -11.32
C LEU A 64 6.15 2.12 -10.87
N ALA A 65 5.28 1.74 -11.81
CA ALA A 65 4.02 1.09 -11.49
C ALA A 65 4.23 -0.20 -10.67
N ARG A 66 5.20 -1.04 -11.04
CA ARG A 66 5.54 -2.27 -10.31
C ARG A 66 6.13 -2.00 -8.92
N LEU A 67 6.94 -0.96 -8.77
CA LEU A 67 7.44 -0.53 -7.48
C LEU A 67 6.28 -0.08 -6.58
N LEU A 68 5.39 0.76 -7.11
CA LEU A 68 4.21 1.23 -6.38
C LEU A 68 3.33 0.05 -5.98
N GLU A 69 3.01 -0.88 -6.88
CA GLU A 69 2.28 -2.10 -6.54
C GLU A 69 2.94 -2.87 -5.40
N ASN A 70 4.26 -3.11 -5.46
CA ASN A 70 5.00 -3.81 -4.40
C ASN A 70 4.98 -3.08 -3.04
N LEU A 71 4.86 -1.75 -3.06
CA LEU A 71 4.72 -0.92 -1.86
C LEU A 71 3.27 -0.88 -1.38
N THR A 72 2.30 -0.97 -2.29
CA THR A 72 0.86 -0.88 -2.02
C THR A 72 0.19 -2.23 -1.84
N VAL A 73 0.87 -3.38 -2.04
CA VAL A 73 0.35 -4.70 -1.67
C VAL A 73 0.21 -4.76 -0.14
N ASN A 74 -0.84 -4.11 0.32
CA ASN A 74 -1.55 -4.44 1.53
C ASN A 74 -1.94 -5.91 1.38
N GLU A 75 -1.46 -6.78 2.26
CA GLU A 75 -2.09 -8.08 2.44
C GLU A 75 -3.59 -7.85 2.70
N THR A 76 -4.41 -8.05 1.68
CA THR A 76 -5.85 -8.23 1.84
C THR A 76 -6.05 -9.69 2.21
N SER A 77 -6.02 -9.97 3.52
CA SER A 77 -6.44 -11.26 4.04
C SER A 77 -7.92 -11.24 4.36
N PHE A 78 -8.62 -12.33 4.04
CA PHE A 78 -9.99 -12.54 4.51
C PHE A 78 -10.00 -12.47 6.04
N PHE A 79 -10.94 -11.71 6.60
CA PHE A 79 -11.09 -11.53 8.06
C PHE A 79 -9.89 -10.87 8.77
N ARG A 80 -9.17 -9.97 8.11
CA ARG A 80 -7.97 -9.27 8.62
C ARG A 80 -8.09 -8.76 10.07
N ASN A 81 -9.27 -8.28 10.47
CA ASN A 81 -9.56 -7.92 11.86
C ASN A 81 -10.80 -8.65 12.36
N LYS A 82 -10.61 -9.89 12.82
CA LYS A 82 -11.69 -10.75 13.30
C LYS A 82 -12.49 -10.09 14.43
N ALA A 83 -11.85 -9.39 15.36
CA ALA A 83 -12.54 -8.71 16.46
C ALA A 83 -13.50 -7.60 15.96
N GLN A 84 -13.09 -6.85 14.94
CA GLN A 84 -13.92 -5.79 14.36
C GLN A 84 -15.11 -6.37 13.58
N LEU A 85 -14.90 -7.50 12.88
CA LEU A 85 -15.98 -8.23 12.21
C LEU A 85 -16.96 -8.88 13.20
N GLU A 86 -16.46 -9.42 14.32
CA GLU A 86 -17.28 -9.93 15.41
C GLU A 86 -18.14 -8.83 16.03
N LEU A 87 -17.58 -7.63 16.23
CA LEU A 87 -18.32 -6.48 16.73
C LEU A 87 -19.37 -5.99 15.72
N PHE A 88 -19.02 -5.94 14.44
CA PHE A 88 -19.97 -5.62 13.37
C PHE A 88 -21.14 -6.63 13.36
N HIS A 89 -20.85 -7.93 13.43
CA HIS A 89 -21.86 -8.98 13.44
C HIS A 89 -22.77 -8.90 14.69
N LYS A 90 -22.18 -8.82 15.90
CA LYS A 90 -22.93 -8.93 17.16
C LYS A 90 -23.71 -7.68 17.54
N TYR A 91 -23.28 -6.51 17.11
CA TYR A 91 -23.89 -5.26 17.57
C TYR A 91 -24.47 -4.44 16.42
N VAL A 92 -23.66 -4.17 15.39
CA VAL A 92 -24.06 -3.27 14.31
C VAL A 92 -25.11 -3.93 13.41
N LEU A 93 -24.88 -5.18 13.01
CA LEU A 93 -25.76 -5.90 12.10
C LEU A 93 -27.09 -6.24 12.78
N GLU A 94 -27.08 -6.71 14.04
CA GLU A 94 -28.32 -7.01 14.78
C GLU A 94 -29.20 -5.77 14.97
N ASP A 95 -28.61 -4.64 15.36
CA ASP A 95 -29.35 -3.38 15.53
C ASP A 95 -29.92 -2.86 14.20
N LEU A 96 -29.15 -2.96 13.12
CA LEU A 96 -29.56 -2.51 11.80
C LEU A 96 -30.68 -3.39 11.23
N LEU A 97 -30.60 -4.71 11.42
CA LEU A 97 -31.64 -5.66 11.03
C LEU A 97 -32.94 -5.41 11.81
N ARG A 98 -32.88 -5.14 13.12
CA ARG A 98 -34.07 -4.81 13.94
C ARG A 98 -34.79 -3.59 13.39
N ARG A 99 -34.07 -2.47 13.17
CA ARG A 99 -34.66 -1.23 12.64
C ARG A 99 -35.26 -1.40 11.24
N LYS A 100 -34.61 -2.20 10.40
CA LYS A 100 -35.06 -2.50 9.05
C LYS A 100 -36.29 -3.42 9.02
N HIS A 101 -36.37 -4.36 9.96
CA HIS A 101 -37.54 -5.20 10.13
C HIS A 101 -38.78 -4.38 10.53
N GLU A 102 -38.61 -3.40 11.42
CA GLU A 102 -39.67 -2.46 11.82
C GLU A 102 -40.18 -1.61 10.64
N SER A 103 -39.30 -1.25 9.70
CA SER A 103 -39.65 -0.49 8.49
C SER A 103 -40.04 -1.36 7.29
N ARG A 104 -40.12 -2.70 7.44
CA ARG A 104 -40.37 -3.68 6.36
C ARG A 104 -39.39 -3.58 5.19
N ASP A 105 -38.16 -3.11 5.43
CA ASP A 105 -37.10 -3.03 4.43
C ASP A 105 -36.11 -4.18 4.64
N TYR A 106 -36.02 -5.10 3.68
CA TYR A 106 -35.14 -6.28 3.77
C TYR A 106 -33.85 -6.13 2.96
N SER A 107 -33.55 -4.93 2.46
CA SER A 107 -32.32 -4.67 1.71
C SER A 107 -31.15 -4.35 2.64
N LEU A 108 -29.93 -4.78 2.32
CA LEU A 108 -28.72 -4.33 2.99
C LEU A 108 -27.77 -3.75 1.94
N ARG A 109 -27.24 -2.55 2.21
CA ARG A 109 -26.21 -1.90 1.38
C ARG A 109 -25.02 -1.59 2.25
N ILE A 110 -23.87 -2.14 1.89
CA ILE A 110 -22.60 -1.94 2.59
C ILE A 110 -21.63 -1.35 1.58
N TRP A 111 -20.94 -0.28 1.96
CA TRP A 111 -19.85 0.27 1.16
C TRP A 111 -18.52 -0.07 1.83
N SER A 112 -17.67 -0.79 1.11
CA SER A 112 -16.26 -0.93 1.47
C SER A 112 -15.46 0.14 0.73
N ALA A 113 -15.03 1.18 1.44
CA ALA A 113 -14.03 2.11 0.94
C ALA A 113 -12.65 1.47 1.17
N GLY A 114 -11.96 1.14 0.07
CA GLY A 114 -10.62 0.53 0.07
C GLY A 114 -9.52 1.54 0.37
#